data_AF-A0A495JRF9-F1
#
_entry.id   AF-A0A495JRF9-F1
#
_cell.length_a   1.000
_cell.length_b   1.000
_cell.length_c   1.000
_cell.angle_alpha   90.00
_cell.angle_beta   90.00
_cell.angle_gamma   90.00
#
_symmetry.space_group_name_H-M   'P 1'
#
loop_
_entity.id
_entity.type
_entity.pdbx_description
1 polymer ?
#
loop_
_entity_poly.entity_id
_entity_poly.type
_entity_poly.pdbx_seq_one_letter_code
_entity_poly.pdbx_strand_id
1 'polypeptide(L)'
;MPVSMSTFKSSTTIARGVGAALTLVMVHYFVTSDAIRSGNAFLVPDLALTVLVLVSVLLPGRFAVPGMIFAYGWATAVYSVSLATYTVRGDFADGANHIALILPSLVMAGLLLRKVAQRLDNRQHGRSEEHPDADPRIGARAAAGR
;
A
#
# COMPACT_ATOMS: atom_id res chain seq x y z
N MET A 1 -21.73 -6.79 8.29
CA MET A 1 -21.36 -7.99 7.49
C MET A 1 -19.94 -8.41 7.84
N PRO A 2 -19.70 -9.61 8.41
CA PRO A 2 -18.36 -10.06 8.77
C PRO A 2 -17.54 -10.30 7.50
N VAL A 3 -16.51 -9.48 7.29
CA VAL A 3 -15.57 -9.69 6.19
C VAL A 3 -14.79 -10.96 6.50
N SER A 4 -15.12 -12.04 5.78
CA SER A 4 -14.54 -13.37 5.98
C SER A 4 -13.02 -13.32 6.05
N MET A 5 -12.45 -13.98 7.04
CA MET A 5 -11.01 -14.02 7.33
C MET A 5 -10.20 -14.60 6.13
N SER A 6 -10.85 -15.34 5.22
CA SER A 6 -10.29 -15.81 3.96
C SER A 6 -9.98 -14.67 2.97
N THR A 7 -10.86 -13.67 2.87
CA THR A 7 -10.72 -12.53 1.93
C THR A 7 -9.53 -11.63 2.28
N PHE A 8 -9.06 -11.64 3.53
CA PHE A 8 -7.89 -10.87 3.94
C PHE A 8 -6.58 -11.52 3.51
N LYS A 9 -6.46 -12.84 3.69
CA LYS A 9 -5.32 -13.61 3.17
C LYS A 9 -5.23 -13.45 1.65
N SER A 10 -6.35 -13.56 0.94
CA SER A 10 -6.37 -13.44 -0.53
C SER A 10 -5.85 -12.09 -1.02
N SER A 11 -6.26 -10.96 -0.42
CA SER A 11 -5.78 -9.65 -0.87
C SER A 11 -4.31 -9.39 -0.58
N THR A 12 -3.79 -9.82 0.58
CA THR A 12 -2.35 -9.67 0.86
C THR A 12 -1.51 -10.55 -0.07
N THR A 13 -1.99 -11.75 -0.41
CA THR A 13 -1.32 -12.61 -1.39
C THR A 13 -1.33 -11.99 -2.79
N ILE A 14 -2.46 -11.42 -3.23
CA ILE A 14 -2.53 -10.72 -4.53
C ILE A 14 -1.59 -9.50 -4.53
N ALA A 15 -1.59 -8.70 -3.47
CA ALA A 15 -0.67 -7.57 -3.33
C ALA A 15 0.79 -8.03 -3.33
N ARG A 16 1.14 -9.17 -2.72
CA ARG A 16 2.50 -9.74 -2.83
C ARG A 16 2.83 -10.16 -4.25
N GLY A 17 1.88 -10.79 -4.95
CA GLY A 17 2.06 -11.19 -6.34
C GLY A 17 2.34 -10.00 -7.26
N VAL A 18 1.57 -8.91 -7.12
CA VAL A 18 1.80 -7.68 -7.89
C VAL A 18 3.15 -7.05 -7.55
N GLY A 19 3.53 -7.01 -6.27
CA GLY A 19 4.84 -6.50 -5.85
C GLY A 19 5.99 -7.31 -6.42
N ALA A 20 5.88 -8.64 -6.39
CA ALA A 20 6.87 -9.54 -6.98
C ALA A 20 6.99 -9.35 -8.51
N ALA A 21 5.86 -9.19 -9.20
CA ALA A 21 5.85 -8.90 -10.63
C ALA A 21 6.53 -7.56 -10.97
N LEU A 22 6.23 -6.50 -10.19
CA LEU A 22 6.88 -5.19 -10.35
C LEU A 22 8.39 -5.28 -10.11
N THR A 23 8.82 -5.98 -9.07
CA THR A 23 10.25 -6.23 -8.82
C THR A 23 10.90 -6.96 -9.99
N LEU A 24 10.24 -7.98 -10.55
CA LEU A 24 10.77 -8.75 -11.67
C LEU A 24 10.90 -7.89 -12.94
N VAL A 25 9.90 -7.05 -13.24
CA VAL A 25 9.96 -6.10 -14.35
C VAL A 25 11.10 -5.10 -14.16
N MET A 26 11.30 -4.56 -12.96
CA MET A 26 12.40 -3.63 -12.67
C MET A 26 13.78 -4.29 -12.76
N VAL A 27 13.92 -5.51 -12.23
CA VAL A 27 15.17 -6.27 -12.36
C VAL A 27 15.46 -6.57 -13.83
N HIS A 28 14.44 -6.96 -14.61
CA HIS A 28 14.60 -7.15 -16.05
C HIS A 28 15.04 -5.86 -16.73
N TYR A 29 14.38 -4.73 -16.44
CA TYR A 29 14.75 -3.41 -16.95
C TYR A 29 16.20 -3.05 -16.64
N PHE A 30 16.68 -3.27 -15.41
CA PHE A 30 18.08 -3.01 -15.06
C PHE A 30 19.08 -3.89 -15.79
N VAL A 31 18.72 -5.12 -16.12
CA VAL A 31 19.61 -6.09 -16.78
C VAL A 31 19.61 -5.90 -18.31
N THR A 32 18.46 -5.56 -18.91
CA THR A 32 18.33 -5.45 -20.38
C THR A 32 18.49 -4.05 -20.91
N SER A 33 18.27 -3.03 -20.07
CA SER A 33 18.48 -1.64 -20.43
C SER A 33 19.85 -1.18 -19.95
N ASP A 34 20.46 -0.23 -20.66
CA ASP A 34 21.68 0.46 -20.21
C ASP A 34 21.36 1.47 -19.08
N ALA A 35 20.49 1.05 -18.15
CA ALA A 35 19.94 1.85 -17.07
C ALA A 35 20.95 2.04 -15.94
N ILE A 36 21.89 1.10 -15.77
CA ILE A 36 23.01 1.17 -14.80
C ILE A 36 24.13 2.03 -15.40
N ARG A 37 23.82 3.30 -15.64
CA ARG A 37 24.78 4.31 -16.10
C ARG A 37 24.72 5.53 -15.19
N SER A 38 25.87 6.15 -14.95
CA SER A 38 26.00 7.33 -14.07
C SER A 38 25.19 8.54 -14.55
N GLY A 39 24.82 8.58 -15.83
CA GLY A 39 23.97 9.63 -16.42
C GLY A 39 22.46 9.41 -16.25
N ASN A 40 22.01 8.32 -15.62
CA ASN A 40 20.58 8.07 -15.40
C ASN A 40 20.12 8.69 -14.07
N ALA A 41 19.38 9.80 -14.15
CA ALA A 41 18.85 10.51 -12.99
C ALA A 41 17.84 9.69 -12.16
N PHE A 42 17.23 8.64 -12.75
CA PHE A 42 16.24 7.79 -12.09
C PHE A 42 16.81 6.49 -11.51
N LEU A 43 18.11 6.24 -11.67
CA LEU A 43 18.75 5.02 -11.16
C LEU A 43 18.61 4.87 -9.64
N VAL A 44 18.90 5.94 -8.89
CA VAL A 44 18.82 5.91 -7.41
C VAL A 44 17.37 5.76 -6.93
N PRO A 45 16.39 6.55 -7.42
CA PRO A 45 14.98 6.34 -7.10
C PRO A 45 14.48 4.93 -7.42
N ASP A 46 14.79 4.40 -8.59
CA ASP A 46 14.29 3.09 -9.04
C ASP A 46 14.90 1.94 -8.25
N LEU A 47 16.19 2.04 -7.91
CA LEU A 47 16.85 1.06 -7.06
C LEU A 47 16.25 1.06 -5.65
N ALA A 48 16.05 2.25 -5.07
CA ALA A 48 15.43 2.39 -3.75
C ALA A 48 14.00 1.83 -3.75
N LEU A 49 13.22 2.11 -4.79
CA LEU A 49 11.86 1.60 -4.98
C LEU A 49 11.84 0.07 -5.12
N THR A 50 12.75 -0.48 -5.92
CA THR A 50 12.87 -1.94 -6.14
C THR A 50 13.15 -2.65 -4.83
N VAL A 51 14.11 -2.15 -4.04
CA VAL A 51 14.43 -2.68 -2.71
C VAL A 51 13.23 -2.54 -1.77
N LEU A 52 12.58 -1.39 -1.75
CA LEU A 52 11.44 -1.11 -0.87
C LEU A 52 10.26 -2.05 -1.15
N VAL A 53 9.92 -2.27 -2.42
CA VAL A 53 8.86 -3.19 -2.85
C VAL A 53 9.24 -4.63 -2.46
N LEU A 54 10.47 -5.05 -2.76
CA LEU A 54 10.96 -6.39 -2.44
C LEU A 54 10.90 -6.67 -0.93
N VAL A 55 11.42 -5.74 -0.12
CA VAL A 55 11.38 -5.83 1.34
C VAL A 55 9.93 -5.91 1.81
N SER A 56 9.06 -5.02 1.34
CA SER A 56 7.65 -4.98 1.74
C SER A 56 6.91 -6.28 1.44
N VAL A 57 7.23 -6.96 0.33
CA VAL A 57 6.66 -8.27 -0.03
C VAL A 57 7.10 -9.36 0.94
N LEU A 58 8.37 -9.33 1.37
CA LEU A 58 8.98 -10.30 2.28
C LEU A 58 8.60 -10.10 3.76
N LEU A 59 8.06 -8.94 4.13
CA LEU A 59 7.72 -8.64 5.52
C LEU A 59 6.67 -9.62 6.11
N PRO A 60 6.75 -9.96 7.42
CA PRO A 60 5.74 -10.73 8.11
C PRO A 60 4.37 -10.04 8.07
N GLY A 61 3.28 -10.82 8.05
CA GLY A 61 1.92 -10.32 7.78
C GLY A 61 1.44 -9.15 8.65
N ARG A 62 1.97 -9.02 9.88
CA ARG A 62 1.66 -7.89 10.79
C ARG A 62 2.17 -6.53 10.30
N PHE A 63 3.25 -6.49 9.53
CA PHE A 63 3.86 -5.28 9.00
C PHE A 63 3.73 -5.14 7.47
N ALA A 64 3.37 -6.24 6.79
CA ALA A 64 3.26 -6.27 5.33
C ALA A 64 2.28 -5.21 4.79
N VAL A 65 1.12 -5.02 5.41
CA VAL A 65 0.09 -4.09 4.92
C VAL A 65 0.55 -2.62 4.92
N PRO A 66 1.00 -2.03 6.05
CA PRO A 66 1.48 -0.65 6.04
C PRO A 66 2.73 -0.47 5.17
N GLY A 67 3.64 -1.45 5.15
CA GLY A 67 4.83 -1.44 4.27
C GLY A 67 4.45 -1.41 2.79
N MET A 68 3.49 -2.24 2.37
CA MET A 68 3.00 -2.27 0.99
C MET A 68 2.27 -0.99 0.59
N ILE A 69 1.44 -0.41 1.47
CA ILE A 69 0.78 0.88 1.18
C ILE A 69 1.85 1.96 0.89
N PHE A 70 2.87 2.03 1.75
CA PHE A 70 3.96 2.98 1.55
C PHE A 70 4.74 2.70 0.26
N ALA A 71 5.14 1.44 0.02
CA ALA A 71 5.89 1.05 -1.16
C ALA A 71 5.14 1.36 -2.47
N TYR A 72 3.84 1.04 -2.53
CA TYR A 72 3.01 1.33 -3.70
C TYR A 72 2.73 2.82 -3.90
N GLY A 73 2.50 3.55 -2.82
CA GLY A 73 2.34 5.01 -2.87
C GLY A 73 3.61 5.69 -3.37
N TRP A 74 4.77 5.29 -2.83
CA TRP A 74 6.07 5.77 -3.27
C TRP A 74 6.34 5.44 -4.74
N ALA A 75 6.06 4.20 -5.15
CA ALA A 75 6.24 3.79 -6.53
C ALA A 75 5.41 4.63 -7.51
N THR A 76 4.15 4.88 -7.15
CA THR A 76 3.25 5.74 -7.93
C THR A 76 3.83 7.15 -8.06
N ALA A 77 4.37 7.73 -7.00
CA ALA A 77 4.96 9.06 -7.03
C ALA A 77 6.20 9.12 -7.95
N VAL A 78 7.16 8.21 -7.77
CA VAL A 78 8.40 8.16 -8.56
C VAL A 78 8.09 7.97 -10.05
N TYR A 79 7.24 7.01 -10.40
CA TYR A 79 6.88 6.78 -11.80
C TYR A 79 6.09 7.95 -12.41
N SER A 80 5.28 8.67 -11.61
CA SER A 80 4.59 9.88 -12.08
C SER A 80 5.55 11.03 -12.37
N VAL A 81 6.59 11.21 -11.54
CA VAL A 81 7.65 12.21 -11.80
C VAL A 81 8.46 11.82 -13.03
N SER A 82 8.78 10.53 -13.20
CA SER A 82 9.44 10.03 -14.41
C SER A 82 8.60 10.34 -15.65
N LEU A 83 7.31 9.97 -15.63
CA LEU A 83 6.37 10.28 -16.71
C LEU A 83 6.32 11.78 -17.02
N ALA A 84 6.21 12.65 -16.02
CA ALA A 84 6.22 14.09 -16.22
C ALA A 84 7.53 14.58 -16.87
N THR A 85 8.66 13.98 -16.49
CA THR A 85 9.97 14.31 -17.08
C THR A 85 10.05 13.92 -18.55
N TYR A 86 9.56 12.73 -18.92
CA TYR A 86 9.48 12.28 -20.31
C TYR A 86 8.51 13.13 -21.14
N THR A 87 7.36 13.49 -20.56
CA THR A 87 6.38 14.40 -21.17
C THR A 87 6.99 15.76 -21.50
N VAL A 88 7.73 16.37 -20.56
CA VAL A 88 8.39 17.67 -20.78
C VAL A 88 9.51 17.58 -21.83
N ARG A 89 10.15 16.42 -21.97
CA ARG A 89 11.18 16.16 -22.99
C ARG A 89 10.63 15.86 -24.38
N GLY A 90 9.31 15.67 -24.52
CA GLY A 90 8.65 15.33 -25.78
C GLY A 90 8.65 13.84 -26.12
N ASP A 91 9.29 13.00 -25.29
CA ASP A 91 9.39 11.54 -25.50
C ASP A 91 8.24 10.80 -24.80
N PHE A 92 7.01 11.09 -25.23
CA PHE A 92 5.80 10.54 -24.63
C PHE A 92 5.67 9.02 -24.81
N ALA A 93 6.23 8.47 -25.90
CA ALA A 93 6.21 7.03 -26.17
C ALA A 93 6.98 6.23 -25.10
N ASP A 94 8.14 6.73 -24.68
CA ASP A 94 8.93 6.14 -23.61
C ASP A 94 8.31 6.39 -22.24
N GLY A 95 7.71 7.57 -22.04
CA GLY A 95 6.94 7.90 -20.84
C GLY A 95 5.74 6.96 -20.63
N ALA A 96 5.00 6.63 -21.69
CA ALA A 96 3.77 5.84 -21.62
C ALA A 96 3.95 4.44 -21.01
N ASN A 97 5.15 3.83 -21.14
CA ASN A 97 5.46 2.55 -20.51
C ASN A 97 5.36 2.59 -18.97
N HIS A 98 5.55 3.76 -18.36
CA HIS A 98 5.42 3.94 -16.91
C HIS A 98 3.96 3.86 -16.44
N ILE A 99 2.98 4.13 -17.31
CA ILE A 99 1.55 4.05 -16.96
C ILE A 99 1.17 2.62 -16.55
N ALA A 100 1.74 1.62 -17.21
CA ALA A 100 1.53 0.20 -16.88
C ALA A 100 2.06 -0.18 -15.49
N LEU A 101 2.96 0.63 -14.90
CA LEU A 101 3.50 0.44 -13.55
C LEU A 101 2.76 1.30 -12.51
N ILE A 102 2.34 2.51 -12.90
CA ILE A 102 1.58 3.44 -12.06
C ILE A 102 0.21 2.86 -11.72
N LEU A 103 -0.55 2.40 -12.72
CA LEU A 103 -1.94 1.97 -12.50
C LEU A 103 -2.06 0.81 -11.49
N PRO A 104 -1.30 -0.30 -11.61
CA PRO A 104 -1.39 -1.39 -10.63
C PRO A 104 -0.95 -0.96 -9.23
N SER A 105 0.09 -0.12 -9.14
CA SER A 105 0.59 0.40 -7.87
C SER A 105 -0.45 1.26 -7.17
N LEU A 106 -1.06 2.20 -7.90
CA LEU A 106 -2.08 3.11 -7.38
C LEU A 106 -3.34 2.34 -6.94
N VAL A 107 -3.80 1.40 -7.76
CA VAL A 107 -4.94 0.56 -7.45
C VAL A 107 -4.68 -0.25 -6.18
N MET A 108 -3.50 -0.86 -6.06
CA MET A 108 -3.17 -1.66 -4.86
C MET A 108 -3.04 -0.80 -3.60
N ALA A 109 -2.40 0.37 -3.69
CA ALA A 109 -2.34 1.32 -2.58
C ALA A 109 -3.74 1.71 -2.11
N GLY A 110 -4.62 2.08 -3.05
CA GLY A 110 -6.00 2.49 -2.76
C GLY A 110 -6.83 1.36 -2.15
N LEU A 111 -6.74 0.14 -2.70
CA LEU A 111 -7.47 -1.02 -2.17
C LEU A 111 -7.02 -1.39 -0.76
N LEU A 112 -5.71 -1.36 -0.48
CA LEU A 112 -5.17 -1.62 0.85
C LEU A 112 -5.59 -0.52 1.84
N LEU A 113 -5.51 0.75 1.44
CA LEU A 113 -5.90 1.88 2.29
C LEU A 113 -7.40 1.86 2.64
N ARG A 114 -8.26 1.60 1.65
CA ARG A 114 -9.72 1.45 1.87
C ARG A 114 -10.03 0.34 2.86
N LYS A 115 -9.32 -0.79 2.79
CA LYS A 115 -9.50 -1.91 3.73
C LYS A 115 -9.07 -1.55 5.16
N VAL A 116 -8.00 -0.77 5.31
CA VAL A 116 -7.56 -0.26 6.61
C VAL A 116 -8.60 0.69 7.18
N ALA A 117 -9.11 1.64 6.39
CA ALA A 117 -10.14 2.58 6.81
C ALA A 117 -11.42 1.87 7.28
N GLN A 118 -11.92 0.90 6.51
CA GLN A 118 -13.10 0.10 6.88
C GLN A 118 -12.94 -0.65 8.21
N ARG A 119 -11.73 -1.09 8.55
CA ARG A 119 -11.49 -1.76 9.84
C ARG A 119 -11.51 -0.81 11.02
N LEU A 120 -11.00 0.41 10.84
CA LEU A 120 -11.02 1.43 11.88
C LEU A 120 -12.47 1.84 12.19
N ASP A 121 -13.26 2.05 11.14
CA ASP A 121 -14.68 2.40 11.24
C ASP A 121 -15.53 1.30 11.93
N ASN A 122 -15.37 0.03 11.50
CA ASN A 122 -16.05 -1.11 12.14
C ASN A 122 -15.66 -1.28 13.61
N ARG A 123 -14.41 -1.00 13.98
CA ARG A 123 -13.96 -1.06 15.39
C ARG A 123 -14.59 0.04 16.24
N GLN A 124 -14.83 1.21 15.67
CA GLN A 124 -15.50 2.30 16.38
C GLN A 124 -16.99 1.99 16.56
N HIS A 125 -17.68 1.51 15.53
CA HIS A 125 -19.10 1.13 15.62
C HIS A 125 -19.34 0.00 16.63
N GLY A 126 -18.55 -1.09 16.58
CA GLY A 126 -18.69 -2.18 17.54
C GLY A 126 -18.41 -1.77 19.00
N ARG A 127 -17.51 -0.81 19.22
CA ARG A 127 -17.24 -0.25 20.56
C ARG A 127 -18.40 0.61 21.07
N SER A 128 -19.12 1.30 20.17
CA SER A 128 -20.27 2.13 20.54
C SER A 128 -21.51 1.30 20.88
N GLU A 129 -21.68 0.12 20.28
CA GLU A 129 -22.78 -0.81 20.60
C GLU A 129 -22.54 -1.55 21.93
N GLU A 130 -21.29 -1.76 22.32
CA GLU A 130 -20.93 -2.45 23.59
C GLU A 130 -21.02 -1.54 24.83
N HIS A 131 -21.34 -0.24 24.67
CA HIS A 131 -21.48 0.67 25.81
C HIS A 131 -22.64 1.69 25.68
N PRO A 132 -23.87 1.26 25.98
CA PRO A 132 -24.82 2.12 26.68
C PRO A 132 -25.54 1.46 27.87
N ASP A 133 -25.17 0.25 28.29
CA ASP A 133 -25.51 -0.22 29.64
C ASP A 133 -24.39 0.19 30.59
N ALA A 134 -24.49 1.45 31.01
CA ALA A 134 -23.92 1.90 32.27
C ALA A 134 -24.22 0.83 33.33
N ASP A 135 -23.16 0.21 33.85
CA ASP A 135 -23.22 -0.79 34.90
C ASP A 135 -24.22 -0.31 35.98
N PRO A 136 -25.38 -0.97 36.16
CA PRO A 136 -26.38 -0.54 37.13
C PRO A 136 -25.84 -0.52 38.57
N ARG A 137 -24.68 -1.14 38.81
CA ARG A 137 -23.97 -1.11 40.10
C ARG A 137 -23.34 0.25 40.39
N ILE A 138 -23.02 1.07 39.37
CA ILE A 138 -22.52 2.44 39.57
C ILE A 138 -23.65 3.36 40.04
N GLY A 139 -24.88 3.17 39.53
CA GLY A 139 -26.07 3.91 40.00
C GLY A 139 -26.53 3.50 41.42
N ALA A 140 -26.48 2.21 41.74
CA ALA A 140 -26.92 1.71 43.05
C ALA A 140 -26.00 2.15 44.21
N ARG A 141 -24.69 2.31 43.97
CA ARG A 141 -23.75 2.82 44.99
C ARG A 141 -23.92 4.31 45.30
N ALA A 142 -24.45 5.10 44.37
CA ALA A 142 -24.72 6.52 44.61
C ALA A 142 -25.99 6.76 45.46
N ALA A 143 -26.93 5.82 45.45
CA ALA A 143 -28.20 5.93 46.19
C ALA A 143 -28.12 5.38 47.64
N ALA A 144 -27.20 4.47 47.95
CA ALA A 144 -27.06 3.87 49.28
C ALA A 144 -26.15 4.67 50.24
N GLY A 145 -25.65 5.84 49.82
CA GLY A 145 -24.73 6.68 50.59
C GLY A 145 -25.31 8.00 51.09
N ARG A 146 -26.63 8.17 51.12
CA ARG A 146 -27.31 9.34 51.70
C ARG A 146 -28.25 8.94 52.82
#